data_AF-A0AAV2RGV6-F1
#
_entry.id   AF-A0AAV2RGV6-F1
#
_cell.length_a   1.000
_cell.length_b   1.000
_cell.length_c   1.000
_cell.angle_alpha   90.00
_cell.angle_beta   90.00
_cell.angle_gamma   90.00
#
_symmetry.space_group_name_H-M   'P 1'
#
loop_
_entity.id
_entity.type
_entity.pdbx_description
1 polymer ?
#
loop_
_entity_poly.entity_id
_entity_poly.type
_entity_poly.pdbx_seq_one_letter_code
_entity_poly.pdbx_strand_id
1 'polypeptide(L)'
;MNYSLSYSLNFYFRDGGLRQSRTPCSTVLNKDSIVTLGGYLDISGGNKDIIVGTKMELPVWLARSLSSSRKHIVSTQLPQTYRDKYREIMRADANVLDLHKLGPNFYELGQHLLPLAGPEADQLAQTLSGTLRDRLRHIMDTAQNSLADDAASHVRKLDELERGLFKAGQKALKEHQLWLSRRAHILTTSDMVDKHNKRKHEEMMGHC
;
A
#
# COMPACT_ATOMS: atom_id res chain seq x y z
N MET A 1 -0.09 4.18 24.53
CA MET A 1 0.07 5.29 23.56
C MET A 1 -1.02 5.15 22.51
N ASN A 2 -1.92 6.13 22.41
CA ASN A 2 -3.09 6.06 21.53
C ASN A 2 -2.68 6.36 20.07
N TYR A 3 -2.33 5.32 19.31
CA TYR A 3 -2.14 5.41 17.86
C TYR A 3 -3.47 5.66 17.10
N SER A 4 -4.60 5.79 17.81
CA SER A 4 -5.93 5.98 17.21
C SER A 4 -6.21 7.40 16.71
N LEU A 5 -5.37 8.39 17.07
CA LEU A 5 -5.68 9.82 16.89
C LEU A 5 -4.89 10.54 15.80
N SER A 6 -3.90 9.93 15.14
CA SER A 6 -3.10 10.66 14.13
C SER A 6 -3.49 10.42 12.67
N TYR A 7 -4.40 9.49 12.37
CA TYR A 7 -4.84 9.26 10.98
C TYR A 7 -6.28 8.75 10.89
N SER A 8 -7.22 9.48 11.50
CA SER A 8 -8.62 9.35 11.13
C SER A 8 -8.82 9.96 9.74
N LEU A 9 -9.21 9.13 8.77
CA LEU A 9 -9.70 9.51 7.44
C LEU A 9 -8.75 10.38 6.59
N ASN A 10 -7.86 9.74 5.84
CA ASN A 10 -7.57 10.20 4.48
C ASN A 10 -8.01 9.13 3.49
N PHE A 11 -9.33 9.05 3.30
CA PHE A 11 -9.98 8.29 2.24
C PHE A 11 -9.73 8.87 0.82
N TYR A 12 -8.93 9.95 0.72
CA TYR A 12 -8.75 10.77 -0.47
C TYR A 12 -7.36 10.68 -1.14
N PHE A 13 -6.52 9.71 -0.80
CA PHE A 13 -5.31 9.45 -1.60
C PHE A 13 -5.62 8.44 -2.72
N ARG A 14 -6.10 8.99 -3.83
CA ARG A 14 -5.77 8.69 -5.24
C ARG A 14 -5.63 7.25 -5.78
N ASP A 15 -5.85 6.18 -5.02
CA ASP A 15 -5.91 4.83 -5.62
C ASP A 15 -7.03 3.99 -5.00
N GLY A 16 -8.10 3.82 -5.78
CA GLY A 16 -9.23 2.94 -5.45
C GLY A 16 -8.87 1.44 -5.40
N GLY A 17 -7.60 1.08 -5.65
CA GLY A 17 -7.11 -0.30 -5.74
C GLY A 17 -7.04 -1.05 -4.40
N LEU A 18 -6.91 -0.36 -3.27
CA LEU A 18 -6.83 -1.01 -1.95
C LEU A 18 -8.15 -1.59 -1.46
N ARG A 19 -9.27 -1.33 -2.14
CA ARG A 19 -10.56 -1.94 -1.79
C ARG A 19 -10.61 -3.45 -2.03
N GLN A 20 -9.67 -4.00 -2.81
CA GLN A 20 -9.71 -5.38 -3.28
C GLN A 20 -8.57 -6.27 -2.80
N SER A 21 -7.62 -5.78 -1.99
CA SER A 21 -6.61 -6.66 -1.41
C SER A 21 -7.29 -7.65 -0.46
N ARG A 22 -7.31 -8.92 -0.88
CA ARG A 22 -7.85 -10.02 -0.10
C ARG A 22 -6.83 -10.38 0.97
N THR A 23 -7.29 -10.46 2.22
CA THR A 23 -6.44 -10.91 3.31
C THR A 23 -6.98 -12.21 3.87
N PRO A 24 -6.10 -13.19 4.12
CA PRO A 24 -6.49 -14.46 4.73
C PRO A 24 -6.99 -14.21 6.15
N CYS A 25 -8.31 -14.35 6.34
CA CYS A 25 -8.95 -14.19 7.64
C CYS A 25 -9.48 -15.55 8.11
N SER A 26 -9.03 -16.04 9.26
CA SER A 26 -9.64 -17.21 9.87
C SER A 26 -10.78 -16.76 10.78
N THR A 27 -12.03 -16.83 10.34
CA THR A 27 -13.14 -16.42 11.20
C THR A 27 -13.17 -17.26 12.48
N VAL A 28 -13.18 -16.59 13.63
CA VAL A 28 -13.47 -17.18 14.93
C VAL A 28 -14.84 -16.64 15.29
N LEU A 29 -15.87 -17.31 14.82
CA LEU A 29 -17.25 -16.90 15.09
C LEU A 29 -17.63 -17.34 16.50
N ASN A 30 -18.02 -16.39 17.34
CA ASN A 30 -18.80 -16.70 18.54
C ASN A 30 -20.27 -16.87 18.14
N LYS A 31 -20.94 -17.88 18.72
CA LYS A 31 -22.11 -18.61 18.18
C LYS A 31 -23.39 -17.79 17.94
N ASP A 32 -23.50 -16.56 18.43
CA ASP A 32 -24.79 -15.88 18.61
C ASP A 32 -25.02 -14.63 17.73
N SER A 33 -24.19 -14.37 16.72
CA SER A 33 -24.36 -13.17 15.87
C SER A 33 -24.06 -13.35 14.39
N ILE A 34 -24.48 -14.49 13.84
CA ILE A 34 -24.55 -14.72 12.40
C ILE A 34 -25.75 -13.92 11.85
N VAL A 35 -25.57 -12.61 11.72
CA VAL A 35 -26.56 -11.72 11.10
C VAL A 35 -26.38 -11.82 9.59
N THR A 36 -27.17 -12.68 8.94
CA THR A 36 -27.71 -12.55 7.56
C THR A 36 -26.71 -12.31 6.40
N LEU A 37 -25.39 -12.33 6.62
CA LEU A 37 -24.36 -12.13 5.59
C LEU A 37 -23.84 -13.45 4.98
N GLY A 38 -24.24 -14.60 5.51
CA GLY A 38 -23.76 -15.92 5.09
C GLY A 38 -23.90 -16.18 3.59
N GLY A 39 -25.04 -15.79 3.00
CA GLY A 39 -25.30 -15.99 1.57
C GLY A 39 -24.48 -15.12 0.61
N TYR A 40 -23.79 -14.08 1.09
CA TYR A 40 -22.91 -13.24 0.26
C TYR A 40 -21.42 -13.59 0.43
N LEU A 41 -21.05 -14.19 1.56
CA LEU A 41 -19.66 -14.52 1.88
C LEU A 41 -19.27 -15.94 1.45
N ASP A 42 -20.23 -16.86 1.38
CA ASP A 42 -20.02 -18.21 0.85
C ASP A 42 -21.15 -18.56 -0.14
N ILE A 43 -20.87 -18.39 -1.43
CA ILE A 43 -21.79 -18.75 -2.52
C ILE A 43 -21.78 -20.27 -2.77
N SER A 44 -20.76 -20.99 -2.27
CA SER A 44 -20.57 -22.42 -2.50
C SER A 44 -21.26 -23.29 -1.44
N GLY A 45 -21.35 -22.80 -0.21
CA GLY A 45 -22.06 -23.46 0.87
C GLY A 45 -23.54 -23.09 0.84
N GLY A 46 -24.43 -23.98 0.38
CA GLY A 46 -25.89 -23.76 0.36
C GLY A 46 -26.55 -23.58 1.73
N ASN A 47 -25.79 -23.35 2.80
CA ASN A 47 -26.27 -23.09 4.15
C ASN A 47 -26.32 -21.58 4.42
N LYS A 48 -27.43 -21.13 5.01
CA LYS A 48 -27.63 -19.72 5.39
C LYS A 48 -26.66 -19.24 6.48
N ASP A 49 -26.11 -20.19 7.25
CA ASP A 49 -25.24 -19.94 8.39
C ASP A 49 -23.82 -20.45 8.15
N ILE A 50 -22.83 -19.59 8.47
CA ILE A 50 -21.41 -19.93 8.36
C ILE A 50 -20.98 -20.73 9.59
N ILE A 51 -20.32 -21.87 9.38
CA ILE A 51 -19.79 -22.70 10.46
C ILE A 51 -18.66 -21.96 11.19
N VAL A 52 -18.63 -22.05 12.52
CA VAL A 52 -17.56 -21.51 13.35
C VAL A 52 -16.21 -22.14 12.98
N GLY A 53 -15.20 -21.31 12.74
CA GLY A 53 -13.85 -21.77 12.37
C GLY A 53 -13.60 -21.89 10.87
N THR A 54 -14.55 -21.47 10.04
CA THR A 54 -14.37 -21.41 8.58
C THR A 54 -13.27 -20.42 8.21
N LYS A 55 -12.25 -20.89 7.48
CA LYS A 55 -11.21 -20.04 6.89
C LYS A 55 -11.75 -19.44 5.60
N MET A 56 -11.77 -18.11 5.52
CA MET A 56 -12.29 -17.41 4.34
C MET A 56 -11.43 -16.18 4.03
N GLU A 57 -11.29 -15.86 2.76
CA GLU A 57 -10.58 -14.66 2.33
C GLU A 57 -11.55 -13.48 2.35
N LEU A 58 -11.33 -12.53 3.26
CA LEU A 58 -12.17 -11.33 3.35
C LEU A 58 -11.36 -10.10 2.91
N PRO A 59 -12.02 -9.13 2.26
CA PRO A 59 -11.45 -7.81 2.09
C PRO A 59 -11.12 -7.17 3.45
N VAL A 60 -9.98 -6.48 3.53
CA VAL A 60 -9.47 -5.87 4.77
C VAL A 60 -10.48 -4.92 5.42
N TRP A 61 -11.19 -4.13 4.62
CA TRP A 61 -12.20 -3.18 5.14
C TRP A 61 -13.33 -3.90 5.87
N LEU A 62 -13.77 -5.06 5.36
CA LEU A 62 -14.83 -5.85 5.96
C LEU A 62 -14.32 -6.57 7.20
N ALA A 63 -13.13 -7.16 7.13
CA ALA A 63 -12.49 -7.79 8.28
C ALA A 63 -12.30 -6.79 9.43
N ARG A 64 -11.90 -5.55 9.13
CA ARG A 64 -11.79 -4.45 10.09
C ARG A 64 -13.13 -4.10 10.75
N SER A 65 -14.19 -3.93 9.95
CA SER A 65 -15.52 -3.64 10.48
C SER A 65 -16.06 -4.75 11.38
N LEU A 66 -15.77 -6.02 11.05
CA LEU A 66 -16.24 -7.17 11.81
C LEU A 66 -15.42 -7.42 13.09
N SER A 67 -14.10 -7.16 13.04
CA SER A 67 -13.19 -7.31 14.18
C SER A 67 -13.34 -6.17 15.21
N SER A 68 -13.54 -4.94 14.73
CA SER A 68 -13.72 -3.75 15.59
C SER A 68 -15.10 -3.67 16.26
N SER A 69 -16.06 -4.49 15.84
CA SER A 69 -17.39 -4.53 16.46
C SER A 69 -17.28 -5.08 17.88
N ARG A 70 -18.10 -4.57 18.82
CA ARG A 70 -18.13 -5.00 20.24
C ARG A 70 -18.30 -6.52 20.45
N LYS A 71 -18.69 -7.24 19.39
CA LYS A 71 -18.93 -8.68 19.40
C LYS A 71 -17.74 -9.52 18.94
N HIS A 72 -16.63 -8.91 18.50
CA HIS A 72 -15.42 -9.57 18.00
C HIS A 72 -15.72 -10.82 17.15
N ILE A 73 -16.36 -10.59 16.00
CA ILE A 73 -17.01 -11.64 15.20
C ILE A 73 -15.99 -12.45 14.38
N VAL A 74 -14.83 -11.86 14.09
CA VAL A 74 -13.79 -12.44 13.23
C VAL A 74 -12.44 -12.24 13.88
N SER A 75 -11.70 -13.32 14.12
CA SER A 75 -10.27 -13.26 14.33
C SER A 75 -9.58 -13.15 12.97
N THR A 76 -8.55 -12.32 12.89
CA THR A 76 -7.83 -12.08 11.64
C THR A 76 -6.43 -12.64 11.78
N GLN A 77 -6.02 -13.48 10.83
CA GLN A 77 -4.63 -13.89 10.72
C GLN A 77 -3.88 -12.90 9.85
N LEU A 78 -2.64 -12.62 10.21
CA LEU A 78 -1.80 -11.77 9.39
C LEU A 78 -1.40 -12.51 8.10
N PRO A 79 -1.43 -11.84 6.94
CA PRO A 79 -0.88 -12.37 5.71
C PRO A 79 0.58 -12.82 5.88
N GLN A 80 1.01 -13.77 5.06
CA GLN A 80 2.35 -14.34 5.15
C GLN A 80 3.46 -13.26 5.10
N THR A 81 3.26 -12.19 4.34
CA THR A 81 4.15 -11.03 4.22
C THR A 81 4.46 -10.34 5.55
N TYR A 82 3.54 -10.38 6.52
CA TYR A 82 3.69 -9.74 7.82
C TYR A 82 4.02 -10.72 8.94
N ARG A 83 4.27 -12.00 8.62
CA ARG A 83 4.70 -13.00 9.62
C ARG A 83 6.17 -12.80 10.00
N ASP A 84 6.54 -13.39 11.13
CA ASP A 84 7.87 -13.22 11.73
C ASP A 84 9.03 -13.56 10.79
N LYS A 85 8.86 -14.53 9.89
CA LYS A 85 9.87 -14.85 8.87
C LYS A 85 10.24 -13.63 8.02
N TYR A 86 9.25 -12.91 7.51
CA TYR A 86 9.49 -11.72 6.69
C TYR A 86 9.91 -10.52 7.54
N ARG A 87 9.42 -10.42 8.79
CA ARG A 87 9.88 -9.40 9.75
C ARG A 87 11.37 -9.53 10.03
N GLU A 88 11.88 -10.75 10.18
CA GLU A 88 13.30 -10.99 10.44
C GLU A 88 14.16 -10.64 9.23
N ILE A 89 13.71 -10.98 8.02
CA ILE A 89 14.39 -10.57 6.78
C ILE A 89 14.42 -9.05 6.66
N MET A 90 13.29 -8.38 6.95
CA MET A 90 13.17 -6.93 6.94
C MET A 90 14.07 -6.24 7.98
N ARG A 91 14.25 -6.86 9.15
CA ARG A 91 15.16 -6.36 10.19
C ARG A 91 16.64 -6.53 9.82
N ALA A 92 16.96 -7.59 9.08
CA ALA A 92 18.33 -7.84 8.63
C ALA A 92 18.73 -6.86 7.51
N ASP A 93 17.96 -6.81 6.42
CA ASP A 93 18.12 -5.79 5.37
C ASP A 93 16.82 -5.61 4.59
N ALA A 94 16.21 -4.44 4.76
CA ALA A 94 14.98 -4.10 4.07
C ALA A 94 15.19 -3.85 2.56
N ASN A 95 16.41 -3.53 2.08
CA ASN A 95 16.65 -3.16 0.68
C ASN A 95 16.62 -4.34 -0.30
N VAL A 96 16.90 -5.55 0.19
CA VAL A 96 16.92 -6.78 -0.62
C VAL A 96 15.49 -7.18 -1.05
N LEU A 97 14.49 -6.76 -0.30
CA LEU A 97 13.10 -7.14 -0.54
C LEU A 97 12.49 -6.33 -1.70
N ASP A 98 11.86 -7.08 -2.60
CA ASP A 98 11.00 -6.55 -3.64
C ASP A 98 9.59 -6.36 -3.07
N LEU A 99 9.32 -5.16 -2.55
CA LEU A 99 8.04 -4.82 -1.93
C LEU A 99 6.92 -4.88 -2.96
N HIS A 100 7.20 -4.50 -4.21
CA HIS A 100 6.20 -4.52 -5.28
C HIS A 100 5.64 -5.92 -5.56
N LYS A 101 6.48 -6.97 -5.46
CA LYS A 101 6.04 -8.37 -5.57
C LYS A 101 5.27 -8.87 -4.35
N LEU A 102 5.63 -8.39 -3.16
CA LEU A 102 4.98 -8.77 -1.91
C LEU A 102 3.62 -8.09 -1.74
N GLY A 103 3.44 -6.94 -2.37
CA GLY A 103 2.19 -6.19 -2.48
C GLY A 103 2.50 -4.74 -2.85
N PRO A 104 1.91 -4.18 -3.91
CA PRO A 104 2.24 -2.83 -4.37
C PRO A 104 1.94 -1.71 -3.35
N ASN A 105 1.19 -2.02 -2.29
CA ASN A 105 0.82 -1.12 -1.20
C ASN A 105 1.10 -1.76 0.19
N PHE A 106 2.34 -2.17 0.43
CA PHE A 106 2.80 -2.81 1.68
C PHE A 106 2.61 -1.91 2.91
N TYR A 107 2.97 -0.63 2.85
CA TYR A 107 2.87 0.25 4.01
C TYR A 107 1.42 0.56 4.38
N GLU A 108 0.59 0.83 3.39
CA GLU A 108 -0.83 1.14 3.60
C GLU A 108 -1.61 -0.07 4.09
N LEU A 109 -1.37 -1.24 3.50
CA LEU A 109 -1.96 -2.49 3.99
C LEU A 109 -1.53 -2.78 5.43
N GLY A 110 -0.26 -2.56 5.76
CA GLY A 110 0.26 -2.72 7.11
C GLY A 110 -0.47 -1.85 8.13
N GLN A 111 -0.74 -0.58 7.77
CA GLN A 111 -1.51 0.33 8.63
C GLN A 111 -2.94 -0.15 8.87
N HIS A 112 -3.60 -0.71 7.86
CA HIS A 112 -4.94 -1.28 8.02
C HIS A 112 -4.97 -2.57 8.85
N LEU A 113 -3.84 -3.29 8.90
CA LEU A 113 -3.68 -4.50 9.71
C LEU A 113 -3.30 -4.21 11.17
N LEU A 114 -2.80 -3.02 11.51
CA LEU A 114 -2.42 -2.67 12.89
C LEU A 114 -3.57 -2.88 13.92
N PRO A 115 -4.82 -2.40 13.66
CA PRO A 115 -5.92 -2.63 14.60
C PRO A 115 -6.35 -4.11 14.70
N LEU A 116 -6.01 -4.90 13.68
CA LEU A 116 -6.36 -6.31 13.55
C LEU A 116 -5.32 -7.23 14.22
N ALA A 117 -4.10 -6.74 14.43
CA ALA A 117 -2.96 -7.52 14.91
C ALA A 117 -2.95 -7.77 16.44
N GLY A 118 -3.81 -7.11 17.21
CA GLY A 118 -3.93 -7.30 18.67
C GLY A 118 -2.58 -7.15 19.39
N PRO A 119 -2.02 -8.22 20.01
CA PRO A 119 -0.74 -8.15 20.74
C PRO A 119 0.50 -7.96 19.84
N GLU A 120 0.43 -8.32 18.56
CA GLU A 120 1.55 -8.13 17.62
C GLU A 120 1.57 -6.74 16.97
N ALA A 121 0.61 -5.88 17.29
CA ALA A 121 0.47 -4.56 16.68
C ALA A 121 1.72 -3.69 16.88
N ASP A 122 2.32 -3.71 18.08
CA ASP A 122 3.51 -2.92 18.38
C ASP A 122 4.73 -3.38 17.57
N GLN A 123 4.91 -4.70 17.44
CA GLN A 123 6.00 -5.27 16.64
C GLN A 123 5.81 -4.96 15.15
N LEU A 124 4.58 -5.07 14.66
CA LEU A 124 4.24 -4.72 13.27
C LEU A 124 4.49 -3.23 13.00
N ALA A 125 4.11 -2.33 13.91
CA ALA A 125 4.37 -0.90 13.77
C ALA A 125 5.87 -0.58 13.74
N GLN A 126 6.65 -1.25 14.59
CA GLN A 126 8.12 -1.12 14.59
C GLN A 126 8.74 -1.63 13.29
N THR A 127 8.28 -2.76 12.75
CA THR A 127 8.76 -3.27 11.47
C THR A 127 8.42 -2.32 10.31
N LEU A 128 7.19 -1.80 10.25
CA LEU A 128 6.78 -0.86 9.20
C LEU A 128 7.59 0.45 9.24
N SER A 129 7.75 1.02 10.42
CA SER A 129 8.53 2.27 10.57
C SER A 129 10.03 2.05 10.38
N GLY A 130 10.58 0.94 10.88
CA GLY A 130 11.99 0.56 10.71
C GLY A 130 12.35 0.33 9.25
N THR A 131 11.56 -0.45 8.53
CA THR A 131 11.80 -0.73 7.10
C THR A 131 11.79 0.54 6.26
N LEU A 132 10.84 1.46 6.49
CA LEU A 132 10.80 2.73 5.79
C LEU A 132 12.04 3.58 6.10
N ARG A 133 12.44 3.65 7.38
CA ARG A 133 13.63 4.41 7.79
C ARG A 133 14.91 3.88 7.14
N ASP A 134 15.08 2.57 7.09
CA ASP A 134 16.30 1.94 6.57
C ASP A 134 16.39 2.11 5.05
N ARG A 135 15.26 2.05 4.34
CA ARG A 135 15.18 2.23 2.88
C ARG A 135 15.19 3.69 2.44
N LEU A 136 14.74 4.62 3.29
CA LEU A 136 14.60 6.05 2.99
C LEU A 136 15.89 6.65 2.43
N ARG A 137 17.03 6.37 3.08
CA ARG A 137 18.33 6.88 2.66
C ARG A 137 18.67 6.40 1.24
N HIS A 138 18.54 5.10 1.00
CA HIS A 138 18.82 4.51 -0.30
C HIS A 138 17.91 5.07 -1.41
N ILE A 139 16.63 5.29 -1.12
CA ILE A 139 15.67 5.89 -2.05
C ILE A 139 16.07 7.34 -2.38
N MET A 140 16.50 8.12 -1.38
CA MET A 140 16.93 9.50 -1.58
C MET A 140 18.22 9.59 -2.40
N ASP A 141 19.21 8.77 -2.06
CA ASP A 141 20.50 8.72 -2.73
C ASP A 141 20.32 8.32 -4.21
N THR A 142 19.49 7.30 -4.48
CA THR A 142 19.18 6.85 -5.85
C THR A 142 18.36 7.87 -6.64
N ALA A 143 17.41 8.56 -6.00
CA ALA A 143 16.61 9.60 -6.66
C ALA A 143 17.48 10.77 -7.14
N GLN A 144 18.60 11.03 -6.46
CA GLN A 144 19.47 12.16 -6.75
C GLN A 144 20.69 11.82 -7.61
N ASN A 145 21.19 10.59 -7.54
CA ASN A 145 22.50 10.22 -8.10
C ASN A 145 22.48 9.11 -9.16
N SER A 146 21.35 8.43 -9.39
CA SER A 146 21.33 7.29 -10.32
C SER A 146 21.20 7.70 -11.79
N LEU A 147 21.88 6.96 -12.67
CA LEU A 147 21.63 6.98 -14.11
C LEU A 147 20.20 6.50 -14.39
N ALA A 148 19.60 6.97 -15.48
CA ALA A 148 18.18 6.73 -15.77
C ALA A 148 17.80 5.23 -15.85
N ASP A 149 18.72 4.37 -16.29
CA ASP A 149 18.49 2.92 -16.43
C ASP A 149 18.56 2.19 -15.07
N ASP A 150 19.55 2.52 -14.24
CA ASP A 150 19.68 1.99 -12.88
C ASP A 150 18.49 2.39 -12.00
N ALA A 151 18.02 3.63 -12.16
CA ALA A 151 16.84 4.14 -11.49
C ALA A 151 15.58 3.34 -11.84
N ALA A 152 15.41 2.93 -13.10
CA ALA A 152 14.23 2.16 -13.51
C ALA A 152 14.18 0.78 -12.84
N SER A 153 15.34 0.12 -12.69
CA SER A 153 15.44 -1.16 -12.00
C SER A 153 15.10 -1.06 -10.51
N HIS A 154 15.53 0.03 -9.86
CA HIS A 154 15.27 0.29 -8.44
C HIS A 154 13.78 0.60 -8.22
N VAL A 155 13.21 1.48 -9.03
CA VAL A 155 11.79 1.89 -8.96
C VAL A 155 10.84 0.70 -9.08
N ARG A 156 11.17 -0.33 -9.86
CA ARG A 156 10.34 -1.53 -10.01
C ARG A 156 10.14 -2.29 -8.69
N LYS A 157 11.10 -2.23 -7.76
CA LYS A 157 11.05 -2.93 -6.46
C LYS A 157 10.35 -2.13 -5.37
N LEU A 158 10.08 -0.84 -5.62
CA LEU A 158 9.52 0.08 -4.64
C LEU A 158 8.01 -0.09 -4.48
N ASP A 159 7.54 0.17 -3.27
CA ASP A 159 6.12 0.35 -2.92
C ASP A 159 5.54 1.65 -3.51
N GLU A 160 4.22 1.80 -3.61
CA GLU A 160 3.63 3.05 -4.14
C GLU A 160 3.98 4.28 -3.30
N LEU A 161 4.04 4.14 -1.96
CA LEU A 161 4.49 5.24 -1.08
C LEU A 161 5.94 5.66 -1.39
N GLU A 162 6.82 4.67 -1.55
CA GLU A 162 8.23 4.87 -1.88
C GLU A 162 8.41 5.46 -3.29
N ARG A 163 7.60 5.03 -4.25
CA ARG A 163 7.55 5.61 -5.61
C ARG A 163 7.13 7.06 -5.57
N GLY A 164 6.16 7.42 -4.74
CA GLY A 164 5.76 8.80 -4.50
C GLY A 164 6.92 9.65 -4.01
N LEU A 165 7.66 9.14 -3.02
CA LEU A 165 8.83 9.81 -2.47
C LEU A 165 9.97 9.95 -3.49
N PHE A 166 10.24 8.89 -4.25
CA PHE A 166 11.24 8.89 -5.31
C PHE A 166 10.92 9.93 -6.40
N LYS A 167 9.65 9.99 -6.85
CA LYS A 167 9.18 11.00 -7.81
C LYS A 167 9.33 12.43 -7.26
N ALA A 168 9.03 12.63 -5.97
CA ALA A 168 9.20 13.93 -5.31
C ALA A 168 10.68 14.34 -5.25
N GLY A 169 11.58 13.41 -4.92
CA GLY A 169 13.03 13.63 -4.92
C GLY A 169 13.57 14.01 -6.31
N GLN A 170 13.17 13.27 -7.35
CA GLN A 170 13.55 13.60 -8.73
C GLN A 170 13.01 14.95 -9.19
N LYS A 171 11.78 15.30 -8.82
CA LYS A 171 11.19 16.60 -9.13
C LYS A 171 12.00 17.72 -8.49
N ALA A 172 12.33 17.61 -7.21
CA ALA A 172 13.13 18.59 -6.49
C ALA A 172 14.53 18.76 -7.10
N LEU A 173 15.18 17.66 -7.52
CA LEU A 173 16.47 17.71 -8.21
C LEU A 173 16.39 18.48 -9.53
N LYS A 174 15.37 18.20 -10.36
CA LYS A 174 15.16 18.88 -11.65
C LYS A 174 14.92 20.37 -11.45
N GLU A 175 14.08 20.75 -10.49
CA GLU A 175 13.83 22.15 -10.15
C GLU A 175 15.11 22.85 -9.68
N HIS A 176 15.91 22.19 -8.84
CA HIS A 176 17.19 22.72 -8.39
C HIS A 176 18.18 22.92 -9.55
N GLN A 177 18.28 21.97 -10.48
CA GLN A 177 19.13 22.10 -11.67
C GLN A 177 18.67 23.23 -12.62
N LEU A 178 17.35 23.40 -12.79
CA LEU A 178 16.78 24.51 -13.55
C LEU A 178 17.09 25.86 -12.89
N TRP A 179 17.05 25.91 -11.57
CA TRP A 179 17.43 27.10 -10.80
C TRP A 179 18.93 27.42 -10.95
N LEU A 180 19.82 26.43 -10.79
CA LEU A 180 21.27 26.62 -10.94
C LEU A 180 21.65 27.09 -12.35
N SER A 181 20.98 26.57 -13.38
CA SER A 181 21.18 27.00 -14.78
C SER A 181 20.53 28.35 -15.11
N ARG A 182 19.95 29.03 -14.11
CA ARG A 182 19.17 30.28 -14.25
C ARG A 182 18.01 30.17 -15.23
N ARG A 183 17.50 28.97 -15.53
CA ARG A 183 16.36 28.74 -16.43
C ARG A 183 15.02 28.70 -15.72
N ALA A 184 15.00 28.85 -14.39
CA ALA A 184 13.76 28.85 -13.60
C ALA A 184 12.77 29.97 -13.95
N HIS A 185 13.23 31.06 -14.58
CA HIS A 185 12.38 32.17 -15.04
C HIS A 185 11.71 31.90 -16.40
N ILE A 186 12.13 30.84 -17.12
CA ILE A 186 11.56 30.47 -18.41
C ILE A 186 10.26 29.71 -18.13
N LEU A 187 9.13 30.31 -18.52
CA LEU A 187 7.82 29.68 -18.42
C LEU A 187 7.72 28.56 -19.46
N THR A 188 7.99 27.33 -19.04
CA THR A 188 7.72 26.15 -19.84
C THR A 188 6.23 25.83 -19.81
N THR A 189 5.69 25.34 -20.93
CA THR A 189 4.33 24.81 -20.98
C THR A 189 4.16 23.68 -19.96
N SER A 190 2.97 23.59 -19.36
CA SER A 190 2.72 22.53 -18.38
C SER A 190 2.74 21.15 -19.05
N ASP A 191 3.25 20.13 -18.35
CA ASP A 191 3.24 18.72 -18.83
C ASP A 191 1.87 18.25 -19.32
N MET A 192 0.78 18.79 -18.75
CA MET A 192 -0.59 18.47 -19.16
C MET A 192 -0.90 19.00 -20.57
N VAL A 193 -0.47 20.22 -20.87
CA VAL A 193 -0.63 20.86 -22.18
C VAL A 193 0.23 20.14 -23.23
N ASP A 194 1.46 19.77 -22.88
CA ASP A 194 2.35 19.04 -23.79
C ASP A 194 1.78 17.66 -24.13
N LYS A 195 1.25 16.93 -23.14
CA LYS A 195 0.58 15.64 -23.36
C LYS A 195 -0.71 15.79 -24.17
N HIS A 196 -1.49 16.84 -23.91
CA HIS A 196 -2.70 17.11 -24.68
C HIS A 196 -2.38 17.36 -26.15
N ASN A 197 -1.38 18.22 -26.42
CA ASN A 197 -0.93 18.54 -27.76
C ASN A 197 -0.35 17.31 -28.48
N LYS A 198 0.42 16.48 -27.76
CA LYS A 198 0.95 15.22 -28.30
C LYS A 198 -0.18 14.26 -28.69
N ARG A 199 -1.17 14.05 -27.81
CA ARG A 199 -2.32 13.18 -28.10
C ARG A 199 -3.13 13.69 -29.31
N LYS A 200 -3.38 15.00 -29.38
CA LYS A 200 -4.03 15.65 -30.52
C LYS A 200 -3.26 15.43 -31.83
N HIS A 201 -1.93 15.50 -31.79
CA HIS A 201 -1.09 15.27 -32.96
C HIS A 201 -1.14 13.82 -33.43
N GLU A 202 -1.10 12.85 -32.50
CA GLU A 202 -1.25 11.42 -32.81
C GLU A 202 -2.63 11.09 -33.42
N GLU A 203 -3.70 11.73 -32.92
CA GLU A 203 -5.06 11.61 -33.47
C GLU A 203 -5.17 12.14 -34.92
N MET A 204 -4.49 13.25 -35.24
CA MET A 204 -4.47 13.82 -36.60
C MET A 204 -3.63 13.00 -37.59
N MET A 205 -2.55 12.38 -37.14
CA MET A 205 -1.66 11.57 -37.99
C MET A 205 -2.17 10.13 -38.22
N GLY A 206 -3.07 9.63 -37.38
CA GLY A 206 -3.69 8.30 -37.52
C GLY A 206 -4.93 8.24 -38.43
N HIS A 207 -5.29 9.33 -39.10
CA HIS A 207 -6.42 9.43 -40.05
C HIS A 207 -5.99 9.55 -41.53
N CYS A 208 -4.73 9.21 -41.85
CA CYS A 208 -4.23 8.98 -43.21
C CYS A 208 -3.89 7.50 -43.40
#